data_AF-A0A9N9PB19-F1
#
_entry.id   AF-A0A9N9PB19-F1
#
_cell.length_a   1.000
_cell.length_b   1.000
_cell.length_c   1.000
_cell.angle_alpha   90.00
_cell.angle_beta   90.00
_cell.angle_gamma   90.00
#
_symmetry.space_group_name_H-M   'P 1'
#
loop_
_entity.id
_entity.type
_entity.pdbx_description
1 polymer ?
#
loop_
_entity_poly.entity_id
_entity_poly.type
_entity_poly.pdbx_seq_one_letter_code
_entity_poly.pdbx_strand_id
1 'polypeptide(L)'
;LILDMSNNLGGDVSVAIFTNLLLFRSQEQPNIFPTSTKINNYTIPKIEKYFKTHSDEDDIYNPYSYLSFPSGEPFKSANDFIGSRENLFYSLRLDILSPDDKNLLNSTSPFRWTSEDIIILTNGFCISTCALITSFLSKFHNVKTISVGGLLDKPMSFSTFPGGYATSENVIADSAGDTKFSELPNGNSLLLAVSKAYDFDKNSNTATGVLEYLFKPADYRLYYNESNARDPSFLW
;
A
#
# COMPACT_ATOMS: atom_id res chain seq x y z
N LEU A 1 15.53 15.19 -10.78
CA LEU A 1 15.71 13.85 -10.21
C LEU A 1 14.79 12.89 -10.96
N ILE A 2 15.33 11.78 -11.47
CA ILE A 2 14.51 10.73 -12.08
C ILE A 2 14.43 9.59 -11.09
N LEU A 3 13.20 9.26 -10.67
CA LEU A 3 12.92 8.06 -9.89
C LEU A 3 12.56 6.95 -10.87
N ASP A 4 13.56 6.16 -11.27
CA ASP A 4 13.31 4.98 -12.09
C ASP A 4 12.74 3.86 -11.24
N MET A 5 11.46 3.58 -11.48
CA MET A 5 10.64 2.61 -10.79
C MET A 5 10.21 1.46 -11.73
N SER A 6 10.89 1.33 -12.87
CA SER A 6 10.66 0.28 -13.86
C SER A 6 11.08 -1.09 -13.30
N ASN A 7 10.31 -2.13 -13.63
CA ASN A 7 10.58 -3.51 -13.18
C ASN A 7 10.66 -3.69 -11.66
N ASN A 8 10.03 -2.82 -10.88
CA ASN A 8 10.13 -2.83 -9.42
C ASN A 8 8.95 -3.59 -8.79
N LEU A 9 9.27 -4.73 -8.16
CA LEU A 9 8.31 -5.63 -7.50
C LEU A 9 7.77 -5.09 -6.16
N GLY A 10 8.37 -4.02 -5.65
CA GLY A 10 8.12 -3.51 -4.29
C GLY A 10 8.95 -4.23 -3.24
N GLY A 11 8.44 -4.30 -2.01
CA GLY A 11 9.16 -4.86 -0.87
C GLY A 11 8.44 -4.57 0.43
N ASP A 12 9.16 -4.05 1.40
CA ASP A 12 8.58 -3.60 2.66
C ASP A 12 7.76 -2.32 2.46
N VAL A 13 6.55 -2.28 2.99
CA VAL A 13 5.63 -1.13 2.96
C VAL A 13 6.20 0.05 3.76
N SER A 14 7.05 -0.18 4.76
CA SER A 14 7.74 0.85 5.53
C SER A 14 8.51 1.83 4.64
N VAL A 15 9.18 1.28 3.62
CA VAL A 15 9.97 2.04 2.64
C VAL A 15 9.10 3.05 1.90
N ALA A 16 7.82 2.74 1.63
CA ALA A 16 6.95 3.69 0.94
C ALA A 16 6.71 4.96 1.77
N ILE A 17 6.40 4.79 3.06
CA ILE A 17 6.20 5.91 3.98
C ILE A 17 7.52 6.65 4.17
N PHE A 18 8.61 5.91 4.40
CA PHE A 18 9.93 6.51 4.60
C PHE A 18 10.34 7.38 3.41
N THR A 19 10.24 6.86 2.18
CA THR A 19 10.56 7.60 0.96
C THR A 19 9.68 8.84 0.79
N ASN A 20 8.37 8.73 1.03
CA ASN A 20 7.47 9.88 0.94
C ASN A 20 7.86 10.98 1.94
N LEU A 21 8.10 10.61 3.20
CA LEU A 21 8.49 11.56 4.26
C LEU A 21 9.88 12.16 4.05
N LEU A 22 10.80 11.38 3.47
CA LEU A 22 12.16 11.84 3.18
C LEU A 22 12.16 12.88 2.05
N LEU A 23 11.39 12.66 0.98
CA LEU A 23 11.29 13.56 -0.17
C LEU A 23 10.41 14.78 0.13
N PHE A 24 9.26 14.56 0.75
CA PHE A 24 8.28 15.59 1.07
C PHE A 24 7.91 15.47 2.55
N ARG A 25 8.69 16.13 3.42
CA ARG A 25 8.41 16.17 4.87
C ARG A 25 7.04 16.79 5.14
N SER A 26 6.01 15.97 5.18
CA SER A 26 4.68 16.32 5.67
C SER A 26 4.42 15.57 6.96
N GLN A 27 4.23 16.30 8.06
CA GLN A 27 3.79 15.70 9.32
C GLN A 27 2.27 15.45 9.35
N GLU A 28 1.54 15.91 8.33
CA GLU A 28 0.11 15.67 8.21
C GLU A 28 -0.16 14.25 7.74
N GLN A 29 -0.68 13.43 8.64
CA GLN A 29 -1.20 12.11 8.31
C GLN A 29 -2.50 12.22 7.47
N PRO A 30 -2.83 11.19 6.67
CA PRO A 30 -2.08 9.95 6.48
C PRO A 30 -0.99 10.06 5.40
N ASN A 31 0.18 9.44 5.65
CA ASN A 31 1.29 9.32 4.69
C ASN A 31 1.29 7.98 3.90
N ILE A 32 0.20 7.22 4.05
CA ILE A 32 -0.05 5.95 3.37
C ILE A 32 -1.53 5.85 3.02
N PHE A 33 -1.84 5.04 2.02
CA PHE A 33 -3.23 4.74 1.67
C PHE A 33 -3.92 3.92 2.76
N PRO A 34 -5.18 4.23 3.11
CA PRO A 34 -5.98 3.40 4.00
C PRO A 34 -6.17 2.00 3.42
N THR A 35 -6.29 1.03 4.32
CA THR A 35 -6.55 -0.38 3.99
C THR A 35 -7.82 -0.84 4.67
N SER A 36 -8.41 -1.95 4.23
CA SER A 36 -9.49 -2.60 4.95
C SER A 36 -9.27 -4.11 4.96
N THR A 37 -9.17 -4.68 6.15
CA THR A 37 -9.04 -6.13 6.36
C THR A 37 -10.43 -6.76 6.33
N LYS A 38 -10.58 -7.87 5.60
CA LYS A 38 -11.83 -8.62 5.54
C LYS A 38 -12.04 -9.41 6.83
N ILE A 39 -13.12 -9.08 7.53
CA ILE A 39 -13.52 -9.74 8.78
C ILE A 39 -14.70 -10.66 8.51
N ASN A 40 -14.70 -11.85 9.14
CA ASN A 40 -15.76 -12.84 9.00
C ASN A 40 -16.03 -13.53 10.36
N ASN A 41 -17.01 -14.42 10.41
CA ASN A 41 -17.40 -15.11 11.66
C ASN A 41 -16.26 -15.93 12.29
N TYR A 42 -15.30 -16.39 11.51
CA TYR A 42 -14.17 -17.20 12.00
C TYR A 42 -13.10 -16.34 12.66
N THR A 43 -12.91 -15.09 12.22
CA THR A 43 -11.85 -14.22 12.75
C THR A 43 -12.29 -13.40 13.96
N ILE A 44 -13.61 -13.17 14.13
CA ILE A 44 -14.18 -12.40 15.25
C ILE A 44 -13.71 -12.91 16.63
N PRO A 45 -13.76 -14.23 16.95
CA PRO A 45 -13.33 -14.71 18.26
C PRO A 45 -11.86 -14.39 18.58
N LYS A 46 -10.98 -14.44 17.57
CA LYS A 46 -9.56 -14.10 17.73
C LYS A 46 -9.38 -12.59 17.96
N ILE A 47 -10.10 -11.74 17.21
CA ILE A 47 -10.10 -10.29 17.43
C ILE A 47 -10.56 -9.94 18.85
N GLU A 48 -11.66 -10.54 19.32
CA GLU A 48 -12.15 -10.33 20.69
C GLU A 48 -11.13 -10.80 21.74
N LYS A 49 -10.42 -11.90 21.47
CA LYS A 49 -9.35 -12.39 22.33
C LYS A 49 -8.23 -11.35 22.44
N TYR A 50 -7.79 -10.77 21.33
CA TYR A 50 -6.73 -9.75 21.35
C TYR A 50 -7.08 -8.57 22.26
N PHE A 51 -8.30 -8.05 22.18
CA PHE A 51 -8.75 -6.99 23.09
C PHE A 51 -8.81 -7.43 24.56
N LYS A 52 -9.22 -8.68 24.84
CA LYS A 52 -9.26 -9.20 26.21
C LYS A 52 -7.86 -9.36 26.79
N THR A 53 -6.90 -9.84 25.99
CA THR A 53 -5.55 -10.16 26.45
C THR A 53 -4.54 -9.03 26.27
N HIS A 54 -4.88 -7.97 25.53
CA HIS A 54 -3.94 -6.89 25.15
C HIS A 54 -2.66 -7.46 24.51
N SER A 55 -2.83 -8.41 23.60
CA SER A 55 -1.70 -9.14 23.00
C SER A 55 -0.96 -8.31 21.96
N ASP A 56 0.36 -8.43 21.96
CA ASP A 56 1.30 -7.83 21.01
C ASP A 56 1.72 -8.79 19.87
N GLU A 57 1.05 -9.94 19.73
CA GLU A 57 1.25 -10.86 18.60
C GLU A 57 1.14 -10.14 17.24
N ASP A 58 2.12 -10.31 16.36
CA ASP A 58 2.05 -9.85 14.97
C ASP A 58 1.12 -10.76 14.17
N ASP A 59 -0.09 -10.28 13.90
CA ASP A 59 -1.13 -11.03 13.21
C ASP A 59 -2.06 -10.11 12.41
N ILE A 60 -2.57 -10.61 11.29
CA ILE A 60 -3.38 -9.85 10.32
C ILE A 60 -4.69 -9.34 10.94
N TYR A 61 -5.19 -10.01 11.98
CA TYR A 61 -6.42 -9.63 12.67
C TYR A 61 -6.14 -9.02 14.05
N ASN A 62 -4.89 -8.70 14.40
CA ASN A 62 -4.59 -7.99 15.64
C ASN A 62 -4.95 -6.50 15.50
N PRO A 63 -5.98 -5.99 16.21
CA PRO A 63 -6.40 -4.59 16.15
C PRO A 63 -5.30 -3.61 16.57
N TYR A 64 -4.34 -4.03 17.39
CA TYR A 64 -3.22 -3.18 17.83
C TYR A 64 -2.16 -2.96 16.75
N SER A 65 -2.27 -3.64 15.60
CA SER A 65 -1.46 -3.38 14.41
C SER A 65 -2.04 -2.29 13.51
N TYR A 66 -3.13 -1.64 13.92
CA TYR A 66 -3.90 -0.70 13.10
C TYR A 66 -4.40 0.53 13.86
N LEU A 67 -4.49 1.66 13.15
CA LEU A 67 -5.22 2.87 13.52
C LEU A 67 -6.52 2.98 12.74
N SER A 68 -7.53 3.56 13.36
CA SER A 68 -8.75 3.97 12.66
C SER A 68 -8.45 5.06 11.62
N PHE A 69 -9.00 4.94 10.41
CA PHE A 69 -9.02 6.02 9.43
C PHE A 69 -10.39 6.71 9.44
N PRO A 70 -10.47 8.05 9.37
CA PRO A 70 -9.34 8.99 9.19
C PRO A 70 -8.73 9.53 10.49
N SER A 71 -9.29 9.19 11.65
CA SER A 71 -8.89 9.77 12.94
C SER A 71 -7.43 9.52 13.31
N GLY A 72 -6.81 8.44 12.84
CA GLY A 72 -5.45 8.06 13.24
C GLY A 72 -5.38 7.58 14.70
N GLU A 73 -6.52 7.24 15.31
CA GLU A 73 -6.60 6.84 16.71
C GLU A 73 -6.66 5.32 16.87
N PRO A 74 -6.07 4.73 17.93
CA PRO A 74 -6.20 3.31 18.21
C PRO A 74 -7.66 2.87 18.38
N PHE A 75 -7.95 1.63 18.01
CA PHE A 75 -9.27 1.04 18.24
C PHE A 75 -9.52 0.81 19.73
N LYS A 76 -10.71 1.17 20.21
CA LYS A 76 -11.06 1.11 21.65
C LYS A 76 -11.71 -0.20 22.05
N SER A 77 -12.29 -0.93 21.10
CA SER A 77 -12.96 -2.21 21.34
C SER A 77 -13.00 -3.09 20.10
N ALA A 78 -13.30 -4.38 20.28
CA ALA A 78 -13.51 -5.33 19.19
C ALA A 78 -14.62 -4.86 18.24
N ASN A 79 -15.71 -4.32 18.78
CA ASN A 79 -16.81 -3.78 17.97
C ASN A 79 -16.38 -2.57 17.14
N ASP A 80 -15.47 -1.73 17.65
CA ASP A 80 -14.95 -0.59 16.89
C ASP A 80 -14.04 -1.04 15.74
N PHE A 81 -13.24 -2.09 15.93
CA PHE A 81 -12.37 -2.64 14.89
C PHE A 81 -13.12 -3.47 13.84
N ILE A 82 -14.04 -4.32 14.29
CA ILE A 82 -14.89 -5.14 13.42
C ILE A 82 -15.85 -4.25 12.63
N GLY A 83 -16.43 -3.27 13.31
CA GLY A 83 -17.36 -2.32 12.74
C GLY A 83 -18.67 -2.94 12.25
N SER A 84 -19.51 -2.12 11.59
CA SER A 84 -20.70 -2.62 10.88
C SER A 84 -20.31 -3.22 9.52
N ARG A 85 -20.96 -4.33 9.13
CA ARG A 85 -20.73 -4.96 7.81
C ARG A 85 -21.19 -4.08 6.63
N GLU A 86 -21.94 -3.03 6.91
CA GLU A 86 -22.52 -2.12 5.91
C GLU A 86 -21.59 -0.93 5.58
N ASN A 87 -20.68 -0.56 6.49
CA ASN A 87 -19.67 0.47 6.26
C ASN A 87 -18.29 -0.17 6.32
N LEU A 88 -17.57 -0.24 5.20
CA LEU A 88 -16.20 -0.75 5.20
C LEU A 88 -15.33 0.12 6.12
N PHE A 89 -14.72 -0.50 7.13
CA PHE A 89 -13.81 0.18 8.05
C PHE A 89 -12.44 0.25 7.41
N TYR A 90 -11.92 1.47 7.38
CA TYR A 90 -10.61 1.76 6.88
C TYR A 90 -9.64 1.85 8.06
N SER A 91 -8.53 1.15 7.95
CA SER A 91 -7.44 1.13 8.89
C SER A 91 -6.16 1.62 8.23
N LEU A 92 -5.37 2.39 8.96
CA LEU A 92 -3.98 2.64 8.64
C LEU A 92 -3.15 1.63 9.43
N ARG A 93 -2.18 0.96 8.81
CA ARG A 93 -1.28 0.07 9.56
C ARG A 93 -0.42 0.91 10.51
N LEU A 94 -0.39 0.53 11.79
CA LEU A 94 0.34 1.22 12.85
C LEU A 94 1.85 1.10 12.67
N ASP A 95 2.58 2.13 13.10
CA ASP A 95 4.03 2.11 13.34
C ASP A 95 4.87 1.36 12.30
N ILE A 96 4.53 1.53 11.02
CA ILE A 96 5.25 0.88 9.92
C ILE A 96 6.73 1.30 9.87
N LEU A 97 7.06 2.48 10.42
CA LEU A 97 8.43 2.93 10.55
C LEU A 97 9.02 2.49 11.90
N SER A 98 10.20 1.88 11.83
CA SER A 98 10.99 1.53 13.02
C SER A 98 11.46 2.79 13.77
N PRO A 99 11.86 2.68 15.05
CA PRO A 99 12.51 3.78 15.77
C PRO A 99 13.74 4.33 15.02
N ASP A 100 14.51 3.46 14.36
CA ASP A 100 15.68 3.85 13.59
C ASP A 100 15.30 4.64 12.34
N ASP A 101 14.24 4.24 11.63
CA ASP A 101 13.70 4.99 10.49
C ASP A 101 13.26 6.40 10.92
N LYS A 102 12.55 6.49 12.05
CA LYS A 102 12.11 7.77 12.62
C LYS A 102 13.31 8.63 13.00
N ASN A 103 14.33 8.06 13.63
CA ASN A 103 15.56 8.76 13.99
C ASN A 103 16.33 9.25 12.75
N LEU A 104 16.40 8.42 11.70
CA LEU A 104 17.04 8.79 10.44
C LEU A 104 16.29 9.93 9.75
N LEU A 105 14.96 9.86 9.66
CA LEU A 105 14.14 10.96 9.11
C LEU A 105 14.33 12.26 9.89
N ASN A 106 14.39 12.19 11.22
CA ASN A 106 14.57 13.36 12.08
C ASN A 106 15.97 13.99 11.93
N SER A 107 17.01 13.16 11.81
CA SER A 107 18.41 13.61 11.67
C SER A 107 18.79 14.02 10.25
N THR A 108 18.05 13.57 9.22
CA THR A 108 18.32 13.91 7.82
C THR A 108 17.59 15.17 7.42
N SER A 109 18.33 16.24 7.05
CA SER A 109 17.70 17.48 6.54
C SER A 109 16.81 17.18 5.34
N PRO A 110 15.64 17.84 5.20
CA PRO A 110 14.76 17.65 4.04
C PRO A 110 15.53 17.87 2.74
N PHE A 111 15.24 17.06 1.74
CA PHE A 111 15.77 17.31 0.41
C PHE A 111 15.23 18.64 -0.15
N ARG A 112 16.02 19.30 -0.99
CA ARG A 112 15.66 20.59 -1.61
C ARG A 112 14.79 20.45 -2.86
N TRP A 113 14.45 19.21 -3.24
CA TRP A 113 13.64 18.95 -4.43
C TRP A 113 12.17 19.25 -4.17
N THR A 114 11.55 19.89 -5.15
CA THR A 114 10.10 20.09 -5.23
C THR A 114 9.48 19.04 -6.15
N SER A 115 8.15 19.03 -6.25
CA SER A 115 7.44 18.14 -7.17
C SER A 115 7.87 18.31 -8.62
N GLU A 116 8.19 19.54 -9.03
CA GLU A 116 8.65 19.88 -10.38
C GLU A 116 10.10 19.44 -10.64
N ASP A 117 10.88 19.20 -9.58
CA ASP A 117 12.25 18.69 -9.69
C ASP A 117 12.31 17.17 -9.81
N ILE A 118 11.19 16.47 -9.66
CA ILE A 118 11.11 15.01 -9.61
C ILE A 118 10.20 14.50 -10.72
N ILE A 119 10.65 13.46 -11.43
CA ILE A 119 9.82 12.72 -12.36
C ILE A 119 9.94 11.22 -12.08
N ILE A 120 8.80 10.53 -12.09
CA ILE A 120 8.71 9.09 -11.91
C ILE A 120 8.75 8.44 -13.29
N LEU A 121 9.70 7.54 -13.53
CA LEU A 121 9.68 6.67 -14.71
C LEU A 121 9.24 5.27 -14.31
N THR A 122 8.32 4.69 -15.07
CA THR A 122 7.91 3.29 -14.92
C THR A 122 7.73 2.65 -16.30
N ASN A 123 7.66 1.33 -16.36
CA ASN A 123 7.17 0.59 -17.53
C ASN A 123 5.81 -0.08 -17.24
N GLY A 124 5.03 0.51 -16.33
CA GLY A 124 3.80 -0.07 -15.75
C GLY A 124 4.03 -1.24 -14.79
N PHE A 125 5.21 -1.87 -14.80
CA PHE A 125 5.59 -2.88 -13.83
C PHE A 125 6.20 -2.25 -12.57
N CYS A 126 5.32 -1.69 -11.75
CA CYS A 126 5.62 -1.13 -10.45
C CYS A 126 4.54 -1.66 -9.49
N ILE A 127 4.94 -2.51 -8.54
CA ILE A 127 4.06 -3.34 -7.72
C ILE A 127 4.35 -3.11 -6.23
N SER A 128 3.35 -3.35 -5.38
CA SER A 128 3.42 -3.28 -3.91
C SER A 128 3.98 -1.91 -3.46
N THR A 129 5.02 -1.89 -2.63
CA THR A 129 5.71 -0.68 -2.17
C THR A 129 6.03 0.31 -3.28
N CYS A 130 6.48 -0.16 -4.45
CA CYS A 130 6.76 0.72 -5.58
C CYS A 130 5.51 1.49 -5.98
N ALA A 131 4.40 0.78 -6.10
CA ALA A 131 3.12 1.31 -6.48
C ALA A 131 2.54 2.25 -5.41
N LEU A 132 2.81 2.01 -4.11
CA LEU A 132 2.49 2.96 -3.04
C LEU A 132 3.25 4.28 -3.21
N ILE A 133 4.58 4.22 -3.37
CA ILE A 133 5.43 5.40 -3.53
C ILE A 133 4.95 6.22 -4.72
N THR A 134 4.90 5.60 -5.91
CA THR A 134 4.57 6.32 -7.13
C THR A 134 3.16 6.89 -7.10
N SER A 135 2.19 6.13 -6.58
CA SER A 135 0.81 6.60 -6.44
C SER A 135 0.68 7.76 -5.46
N PHE A 136 1.39 7.71 -4.34
CA PHE A 136 1.28 8.72 -3.29
C PHE A 136 1.97 10.02 -3.73
N LEU A 137 3.18 9.92 -4.28
CA LEU A 137 3.93 11.05 -4.83
C LEU A 137 3.17 11.73 -5.97
N SER A 138 2.62 10.96 -6.92
CA SER A 138 1.84 11.52 -8.02
C SER A 138 0.55 12.19 -7.52
N LYS A 139 -0.19 11.54 -6.61
CA LYS A 139 -1.49 12.04 -6.17
C LYS A 139 -1.40 13.23 -5.21
N PHE A 140 -0.58 13.14 -4.17
CA PHE A 140 -0.59 14.10 -3.07
C PHE A 140 0.53 15.13 -3.15
N HIS A 141 1.57 14.84 -3.92
CA HIS A 141 2.67 15.76 -4.16
C HIS A 141 2.75 16.22 -5.62
N ASN A 142 1.81 15.82 -6.49
CA ASN A 142 1.75 16.22 -7.90
C ASN A 142 3.04 15.89 -8.70
N VAL A 143 3.81 14.89 -8.28
CA VAL A 143 5.00 14.44 -9.00
C VAL A 143 4.60 13.85 -10.35
N LYS A 144 5.23 14.32 -11.42
CA LYS A 144 4.90 13.88 -12.78
C LYS A 144 5.39 12.47 -13.08
N THR A 145 4.65 11.78 -13.93
CA THR A 145 4.88 10.38 -14.26
C THR A 145 5.11 10.17 -15.76
N ILE A 146 6.09 9.35 -16.10
CA ILE A 146 6.34 8.84 -17.44
C ILE A 146 6.17 7.33 -17.40
N SER A 147 5.42 6.80 -18.37
CA SER A 147 5.37 5.36 -18.62
C SER A 147 6.09 5.01 -19.93
N VAL A 148 6.93 3.98 -19.92
CA VAL A 148 7.57 3.39 -21.10
C VAL A 148 6.85 2.10 -21.50
N GLY A 149 6.59 1.88 -22.79
CA GLY A 149 5.77 0.73 -23.22
C GLY A 149 4.82 1.12 -24.33
N GLY A 150 3.84 0.34 -24.74
CA GLY A 150 2.98 -0.69 -24.17
C GLY A 150 2.01 -0.90 -25.32
N LEU A 151 0.71 -0.66 -25.19
CA LEU A 151 -0.13 -0.56 -26.40
C LEU A 151 -0.04 0.84 -27.04
N LEU A 152 0.15 0.88 -28.37
CA LEU A 152 0.18 2.12 -29.16
C LEU A 152 -1.15 2.87 -29.02
N ASP A 153 -1.07 4.18 -28.84
CA ASP A 153 -2.23 5.09 -28.68
C ASP A 153 -3.21 4.70 -27.57
N LYS A 154 -2.75 3.92 -26.58
CA LYS A 154 -3.51 3.60 -25.37
C LYS A 154 -2.81 4.19 -24.15
N PRO A 155 -3.55 4.85 -23.25
CA PRO A 155 -3.02 5.23 -21.95
C PRO A 155 -2.42 4.02 -21.25
N MET A 156 -1.26 4.20 -20.61
CA MET A 156 -0.66 3.18 -19.76
C MET A 156 -0.66 3.67 -18.33
N SER A 157 -0.96 2.76 -17.40
CA SER A 157 -0.80 3.08 -16.00
C SER A 157 0.68 3.06 -15.61
N PHE A 158 1.07 3.98 -14.73
CA PHE A 158 2.41 3.98 -14.16
C PHE A 158 2.55 2.98 -12.98
N SER A 159 1.48 2.31 -12.58
CA SER A 159 1.43 1.46 -11.39
C SER A 159 0.45 0.29 -11.63
N THR A 160 0.70 -0.86 -11.01
CA THR A 160 -0.16 -2.05 -11.20
C THR A 160 -0.97 -2.41 -9.95
N PHE A 161 -0.33 -2.61 -8.79
CA PHE A 161 -1.00 -3.12 -7.59
C PHE A 161 -0.36 -2.51 -6.33
N PRO A 162 -0.97 -1.49 -5.70
CA PRO A 162 -0.30 -0.75 -4.64
C PRO A 162 -0.39 -1.32 -3.23
N GLY A 163 -1.39 -2.10 -2.78
CA GLY A 163 -1.38 -2.36 -1.33
C GLY A 163 -2.33 -3.37 -0.73
N GLY A 164 -3.14 -4.06 -1.54
CA GLY A 164 -3.90 -5.20 -1.05
C GLY A 164 -2.99 -6.31 -0.54
N TYR A 165 -3.52 -7.12 0.37
CA TYR A 165 -2.85 -8.31 0.85
C TYR A 165 -3.65 -9.53 0.45
N ALA A 166 -2.99 -10.50 -0.20
CA ALA A 166 -3.55 -11.80 -0.49
C ALA A 166 -2.63 -12.87 0.08
N THR A 167 -3.21 -13.89 0.70
CA THR A 167 -2.47 -15.01 1.29
C THR A 167 -3.27 -16.30 1.14
N SER A 168 -2.71 -17.41 1.58
CA SER A 168 -3.36 -18.72 1.51
C SER A 168 -4.44 -18.89 2.56
N GLU A 169 -5.34 -19.82 2.28
CA GLU A 169 -6.35 -20.30 3.21
C GLU A 169 -5.78 -20.82 4.53
N ASN A 170 -4.60 -21.46 4.52
CA ASN A 170 -3.94 -21.95 5.73
C ASN A 170 -3.51 -20.79 6.64
N VAL A 171 -2.90 -19.74 6.09
CA VAL A 171 -2.53 -18.54 6.87
C VAL A 171 -3.76 -17.87 7.47
N ILE A 172 -4.87 -17.80 6.72
CA ILE A 172 -6.13 -17.23 7.24
C ILE A 172 -6.69 -18.07 8.39
N ALA A 173 -6.66 -19.40 8.28
CA ALA A 173 -7.15 -20.31 9.32
C ALA A 173 -6.29 -20.22 10.59
N ASP A 174 -4.97 -20.19 10.44
CA ASP A 174 -4.01 -20.02 11.54
C ASP A 174 -4.22 -18.68 12.26
N SER A 175 -4.31 -17.58 11.50
CA SER A 175 -4.62 -16.25 12.02
C SER A 175 -6.00 -16.17 12.68
N ALA A 176 -6.98 -16.96 12.22
CA ALA A 176 -8.28 -17.09 12.89
C ALA A 176 -8.23 -17.93 14.17
N GLY A 177 -7.12 -18.62 14.45
CA GLY A 177 -6.95 -19.53 15.57
C GLY A 177 -7.61 -20.89 15.37
N ASP A 178 -7.89 -21.29 14.13
CA ASP A 178 -8.49 -22.57 13.81
C ASP A 178 -7.42 -23.68 13.74
N THR A 179 -7.19 -24.32 14.88
CA THR A 179 -6.27 -25.46 15.02
C THR A 179 -6.85 -26.78 14.51
N LYS A 180 -8.12 -26.80 14.05
CA LYS A 180 -8.82 -28.01 13.60
C LYS A 180 -8.89 -28.12 12.09
N PHE A 181 -8.60 -27.04 11.35
CA PHE A 181 -8.38 -27.12 9.92
C PHE A 181 -7.13 -27.97 9.68
N SER A 182 -7.34 -29.21 9.22
CA SER A 182 -6.26 -30.03 8.67
C SER A 182 -5.61 -29.26 7.54
N GLU A 183 -4.28 -29.13 7.55
CA GLU A 183 -3.48 -28.45 6.50
C GLU A 183 -4.09 -28.76 5.13
N LEU A 184 -4.65 -27.73 4.48
CA LEU A 184 -5.18 -27.91 3.13
C LEU A 184 -4.01 -28.23 2.20
N PRO A 185 -4.23 -29.00 1.12
CA PRO A 185 -3.14 -29.48 0.27
C PRO A 185 -2.24 -28.34 -0.22
N ASN A 186 -1.01 -28.26 0.32
CA ASN A 186 -0.03 -27.20 0.04
C ASN A 186 0.35 -27.08 -1.45
N GLY A 187 0.03 -28.08 -2.28
CA GLY A 187 0.33 -28.06 -3.71
C GLY A 187 -0.57 -27.14 -4.55
N ASN A 188 -1.75 -26.74 -4.04
CA ASN A 188 -2.73 -25.90 -4.77
C ASN A 188 -3.45 -24.90 -3.85
N SER A 189 -2.72 -24.22 -2.97
CA SER A 189 -3.33 -23.20 -2.11
C SER A 189 -4.01 -22.10 -2.93
N LEU A 190 -5.20 -21.70 -2.49
CA LEU A 190 -5.96 -20.61 -3.06
C LEU A 190 -5.46 -19.30 -2.47
N LEU A 191 -4.98 -18.39 -3.32
CA LEU A 191 -4.70 -17.03 -2.88
C LEU A 191 -6.02 -16.25 -2.74
N LEU A 192 -6.31 -15.87 -1.51
CA LEU A 192 -7.51 -15.12 -1.14
C LEU A 192 -7.11 -13.71 -0.72
N ALA A 193 -7.76 -12.70 -1.31
CA ALA A 193 -7.57 -11.32 -0.88
C ALA A 193 -8.12 -11.14 0.55
N VAL A 194 -7.23 -10.81 1.49
CA VAL A 194 -7.52 -10.59 2.92
C VAL A 194 -7.61 -9.12 3.25
N SER A 195 -6.85 -8.25 2.58
CA SER A 195 -7.02 -6.81 2.69
C SER A 195 -7.05 -6.13 1.33
N LYS A 196 -7.67 -4.95 1.28
CA LYS A 196 -7.70 -4.06 0.12
C LYS A 196 -7.09 -2.73 0.50
N ALA A 197 -6.39 -2.07 -0.42
CA ALA A 197 -5.96 -0.70 -0.24
C ALA A 197 -6.91 0.25 -0.97
N TYR A 198 -7.14 1.42 -0.39
CA TYR A 198 -8.12 2.38 -0.88
C TYR A 198 -7.46 3.71 -1.20
N ASP A 199 -7.88 4.27 -2.33
CA ASP A 199 -7.60 5.65 -2.62
C ASP A 199 -8.49 6.55 -1.74
N PHE A 200 -8.04 7.77 -1.46
CA PHE A 200 -8.81 8.70 -0.64
C PHE A 200 -8.63 10.15 -1.07
N ASP A 201 -9.61 10.99 -0.76
CA ASP A 201 -9.52 12.43 -0.86
C ASP A 201 -9.04 13.01 0.48
N LYS A 202 -7.91 13.73 0.47
CA LYS A 202 -7.30 14.31 1.67
C LYS A 202 -8.15 15.45 2.27
N ASN A 203 -9.00 16.12 1.48
CA ASN A 203 -9.83 17.21 1.98
C ASN A 203 -11.07 16.70 2.73
N SER A 204 -11.74 15.69 2.17
CA SER A 204 -12.92 15.08 2.79
C SER A 204 -12.59 13.91 3.71
N ASN A 205 -11.36 13.39 3.65
CA ASN A 205 -10.92 12.18 4.35
C ASN A 205 -11.82 10.97 4.08
N THR A 206 -12.27 10.84 2.83
CA THR A 206 -13.14 9.75 2.39
C THR A 206 -12.41 8.84 1.40
N ALA A 207 -12.61 7.53 1.56
CA ALA A 207 -12.12 6.55 0.59
C ALA A 207 -12.94 6.63 -0.71
N THR A 208 -12.25 6.70 -1.84
CA THR A 208 -12.86 6.97 -3.15
C THR A 208 -12.89 5.74 -4.07
N GLY A 209 -12.07 4.74 -3.82
CA GLY A 209 -12.05 3.51 -4.62
C GLY A 209 -10.97 2.52 -4.20
N VAL A 210 -11.12 1.26 -4.60
CA VAL A 210 -10.16 0.19 -4.32
C VAL A 210 -8.98 0.31 -5.29
N LEU A 211 -7.78 0.57 -4.77
CA LEU A 211 -6.61 0.88 -5.59
C LEU A 211 -6.22 -0.25 -6.54
N GLU A 212 -6.47 -1.51 -6.15
CA GLU A 212 -6.19 -2.68 -7.00
C GLU A 212 -6.96 -2.67 -8.34
N TYR A 213 -8.05 -1.91 -8.42
CA TYR A 213 -8.90 -1.82 -9.61
C TYR A 213 -8.90 -0.43 -10.25
N LEU A 214 -8.10 0.51 -9.72
CA LEU A 214 -8.03 1.87 -10.25
C LEU A 214 -6.94 1.98 -11.30
N PHE A 215 -7.36 2.27 -12.54
CA PHE A 215 -6.45 2.65 -13.60
C PHE A 215 -5.94 4.08 -13.39
N LYS A 216 -4.62 4.24 -13.18
CA LYS A 216 -3.98 5.56 -12.99
C LYS A 216 -3.06 5.86 -14.18
N PRO A 217 -3.51 6.63 -15.19
CA PRO A 217 -2.69 6.91 -16.37
C PRO A 217 -1.46 7.72 -16.00
N ALA A 218 -0.34 7.46 -16.68
CA ALA A 218 0.82 8.33 -16.60
C ALA A 218 0.54 9.69 -17.27
N ASP A 219 1.17 10.76 -16.78
CA ASP A 219 1.09 12.09 -17.40
C ASP A 219 1.68 12.08 -18.82
N TYR A 220 2.78 11.33 -18.99
CA TYR A 220 3.52 11.24 -20.24
C TYR A 220 3.80 9.79 -20.65
N ARG A 221 4.05 9.62 -21.95
CA ARG A 221 4.29 8.33 -22.58
C ARG A 221 5.55 8.36 -23.43
N LEU A 222 6.47 7.43 -23.16
CA LEU A 222 7.57 7.08 -24.05
C LEU A 222 7.25 5.75 -24.75
N TYR A 223 7.18 5.78 -26.06
CA TYR A 223 6.91 4.58 -26.86
C TYR A 223 8.18 3.80 -27.12
N TYR A 224 8.04 2.48 -27.12
CA TYR A 224 9.06 1.64 -27.74
C TYR A 224 9.02 1.80 -29.26
N ASN A 225 10.18 2.05 -29.85
CA ASN A 225 10.48 1.92 -31.27
C ASN A 225 11.49 0.77 -31.45
N GLU A 226 11.84 0.45 -32.68
CA GLU A 226 12.73 -0.69 -32.96
C GLU A 226 14.09 -0.58 -32.24
N SER A 227 14.65 0.63 -32.15
CA SER A 227 15.95 0.88 -31.54
C SER A 227 15.90 0.75 -30.02
N ASN A 228 14.98 1.46 -29.36
CA ASN A 228 14.93 1.50 -27.90
C ASN A 228 14.27 0.25 -27.28
N ALA A 229 13.54 -0.55 -28.05
CA ALA A 229 13.04 -1.85 -27.62
C ALA A 229 14.16 -2.89 -27.47
N ARG A 230 15.23 -2.77 -28.28
CA ARG A 230 16.39 -3.66 -28.26
C ARG A 230 17.48 -3.17 -27.31
N ASP A 231 17.60 -1.85 -27.17
CA ASP A 231 18.57 -1.21 -26.29
C ASP A 231 17.90 -0.08 -25.49
N PRO A 232 17.50 -0.36 -24.24
CA PRO A 232 16.87 0.62 -23.36
C PRO A 232 17.74 1.84 -23.04
N SER A 233 19.05 1.81 -23.32
CA SER A 233 19.92 2.99 -23.11
C SER A 233 19.53 4.16 -24.02
N PHE A 234 18.88 3.92 -25.16
CA PHE A 234 18.35 4.99 -26.02
C PHE A 234 17.19 5.80 -25.42
N LEU A 235 16.69 5.42 -24.25
CA LEU A 235 15.74 6.22 -23.49
C LEU A 235 16.43 7.25 -22.58
N TRP A 236 17.77 7.22 -22.47
CA TRP A 236 18.59 7.95 -21.49
C TRP A 236 19.74 8.75 -22.10
#